data_AF-A0A7K0VHD0-F1
#
_entry.id   AF-A0A7K0VHD0-F1
#
_cell.length_a   1.000
_cell.length_b   1.000
_cell.length_c   1.000
_cell.angle_alpha   90.00
_cell.angle_beta   90.00
_cell.angle_gamma   90.00
#
_symmetry.space_group_name_H-M   'P 1'
#
loop_
_entity.id
_entity.type
_entity.pdbx_description
1 polymer ?
#
loop_
_entity_poly.entity_id
_entity_poly.type
_entity_poly.pdbx_seq_one_letter_code
_entity_poly.pdbx_strand_id
1 'polypeptide(L)' 'MARYTDADCKRCRREKMKLFLKGSKCESPKCPFEKRPYPPGQHGR' A
#
# COMPACT_ATOMS: atom_id res chain seq x y z
N MET A 1 -5.50 6.74 -22.00
CA MET A 1 -5.61 6.75 -20.52
C MET A 1 -4.49 5.90 -19.93
N ALA A 2 -3.62 6.47 -19.10
CA ALA A 2 -2.55 5.71 -18.46
C ALA A 2 -3.13 4.92 -17.26
N ARG A 3 -2.93 3.59 -17.24
CA ARG A 3 -3.26 2.75 -16.09
C ARG A 3 -2.03 2.61 -15.20
N TYR A 4 -2.23 2.67 -13.88
CA TYR A 4 -1.17 2.45 -12.91
C TYR A 4 -0.86 0.95 -12.83
N THR A 5 0.37 0.56 -13.18
CA THR A 5 0.82 -0.85 -13.19
C THR A 5 1.81 -1.19 -12.07
N ASP A 6 2.23 -0.20 -11.27
CA ASP A 6 3.11 -0.42 -10.13
C ASP A 6 2.34 -1.03 -8.94
N ALA A 7 3.03 -1.33 -7.86
CA ALA A 7 2.45 -2.02 -6.71
C ALA A 7 1.42 -1.15 -5.96
N ASP A 8 0.15 -1.58 -5.96
CA ASP A 8 -0.95 -0.88 -5.28
C ASP A 8 -0.71 -0.62 -3.79
N CYS A 9 -0.03 -1.53 -3.09
CA CYS A 9 0.27 -1.39 -1.67
C CYS A 9 1.30 -0.27 -1.39
N LYS A 10 2.06 0.21 -2.40
CA LYS A 10 2.87 1.43 -2.23
C LYS A 10 1.98 2.65 -2.13
N ARG A 11 0.89 2.70 -2.89
CA ARG A 11 -0.07 3.81 -2.91
C ARG A 11 -0.79 3.92 -1.57
N CYS A 12 -1.31 2.82 -1.00
CA CYS A 12 -1.90 2.83 0.34
C CYS A 12 -0.93 3.36 1.42
N ARG A 13 0.35 2.98 1.35
CA ARG A 13 1.37 3.43 2.32
C ARG A 13 1.78 4.89 2.13
N ARG A 14 1.74 5.40 0.90
CA ARG A 14 2.04 6.81 0.60
C ARG A 14 0.89 7.73 1.00
N GLU A 15 -0.35 7.30 0.75
CA GLU A 15 -1.58 8.03 1.09
C GLU A 15 -1.98 7.92 2.56
N LYS A 16 -1.24 7.13 3.37
CA LYS A 16 -1.53 6.88 4.79
C LYS A 16 -2.96 6.36 5.06
N MET A 17 -3.60 5.75 4.06
CA MET A 17 -4.96 5.18 4.16
C MET A 17 -5.06 3.83 3.44
N LYS A 18 -5.93 2.93 3.94
CA LYS A 18 -6.24 1.66 3.25
C LYS A 18 -7.18 1.96 2.07
N LEU A 19 -6.64 1.87 0.86
CA LEU A 19 -7.40 2.04 -0.39
C LEU A 19 -8.07 0.74 -0.89
N PHE A 20 -7.87 -0.39 -0.20
CA PHE A 20 -8.46 -1.70 -0.52
C PHE A 20 -8.29 -2.18 -1.99
N LEU A 21 -7.25 -1.71 -2.68
CA LEU A 21 -6.96 -2.03 -4.10
C LEU A 21 -6.68 -3.51 -4.39
N LYS A 22 -6.41 -4.33 -3.35
CA LYS A 22 -6.18 -5.78 -3.48
C LYS A 22 -7.24 -6.65 -2.79
N GLY A 23 -8.38 -6.08 -2.40
CA GLY A 23 -9.50 -6.81 -1.78
C GLY A 23 -9.07 -7.65 -0.58
N SER A 24 -9.23 -8.97 -0.67
CA SER A 24 -8.96 -9.95 0.41
C SER A 24 -7.56 -9.83 1.04
N LYS A 25 -6.54 -9.42 0.27
CA LYS A 25 -5.20 -9.21 0.82
C LYS A 25 -5.14 -8.02 1.79
N CYS A 26 -5.96 -6.99 1.58
CA CYS A 26 -5.99 -5.78 2.39
C CYS A 26 -6.68 -5.98 3.76
N GLU A 27 -7.57 -6.97 3.85
CA GLU A 27 -8.24 -7.39 5.08
C GLU A 27 -7.42 -8.40 5.88
N SER A 28 -6.50 -9.10 5.22
CA SER A 28 -5.59 -10.03 5.89
C SER A 28 -4.49 -9.31 6.68
N PRO A 29 -3.95 -9.92 7.76
CA PRO A 29 -2.79 -9.42 8.50
C PRO A 29 -1.48 -9.43 7.67
N LYS A 30 -1.54 -9.93 6.44
CA LYS A 30 -0.45 -9.87 5.46
C LYS A 30 -0.42 -8.54 4.71
N CYS A 31 -1.33 -7.60 5.03
CA CYS A 31 -1.37 -6.28 4.40
C CYS A 31 -0.08 -5.49 4.71
N PRO A 32 0.65 -4.99 3.68
CA PRO A 32 1.88 -4.23 3.89
C PRO A 32 1.68 -2.92 4.66
N PHE A 33 0.46 -2.38 4.65
CA PHE A 33 0.10 -1.18 5.39
C PHE A 33 0.16 -1.39 6.90
N GLU A 34 -0.33 -2.54 7.40
CA GLU A 34 -0.30 -2.85 8.83
C GLU A 34 1.11 -3.17 9.32
N LYS A 35 1.90 -3.86 8.49
CA LYS A 35 3.29 -4.21 8.83
C LYS A 35 4.25 -3.02 8.72
N ARG A 36 3.96 -2.07 7.83
CA ARG A 36 4.84 -0.93 7.49
C ARG A 36 3.96 0.29 7.19
N PRO A 37 3.47 1.00 8.22
CA PRO A 37 2.56 2.14 8.06
C PRO A 37 3.25 3.41 7.53
N TYR A 38 4.56 3.35 7.29
CA TYR A 38 5.36 4.44 6.77
C TYR A 38 5.46 4.42 5.23
N PRO A 39 5.68 5.59 4.58
CA PRO A 39 5.77 5.68 3.13
C PRO A 39 6.90 4.82 2.56
N PRO A 40 6.73 4.25 1.35
CA PRO A 40 7.79 3.47 0.71
C PRO A 40 8.92 4.38 0.23
N GLY A 41 10.16 4.00 0.53
CA GLY A 41 11.36 4.72 0.08
C GLY A 41 12.52 4.57 1.06
N GLN A 42 13.69 5.10 0.70
CA GLN A 42 14.87 5.06 1.56
C GLN A 42 14.69 5.92 2.83
N HIS A 43 14.03 7.08 2.70
CA HIS A 43 13.66 7.96 3.83
C HIS A 43 12.36 7.53 4.54
N GLY A 44 11.79 6.40 4.14
CA GLY A 44 10.53 5.90 4.69
C GLY A 44 10.70 5.12 5.99
N ARG A 45 11.93 4.79 6.37
CA ARG A 45 12.28 4.08 7.60
C ARG A 45 12.93 5.05 8.58
#